data_AF-A3EXQ7-F1
#
_entry.id   AF-A3EXQ7-F1
#
_cell.length_a   1.000
_cell.length_b   1.000
_cell.length_c   1.000
_cell.angle_alpha   90.00
_cell.angle_beta   90.00
_cell.angle_gamma   90.00
#
_symmetry.space_group_name_H-M   'P 1'
#
loop_
_entity.id
_entity.type
_entity.pdbx_description
1 polymer ?
#
loop_
_entity_poly.entity_id
_entity_poly.type
_entity_poly.pdbx_seq_one_letter_code
_entity_poly.pdbx_strand_id
1 'polypeptide(L)'
;MVKSHGDFVTIIDLPEGEHEYKFCVDGEWKCDPTNKIVDNGLGTKNNIVTVKNTDFEVFQALDMDSENSSTSNQASEYCQEIPALHKPWERLHGPPILPPHLLQIILNKDTPLSCEPTLLPEPNHVMLNHLYALSIKDGVMVLSATHRYRKKYVTTLLYKPI
;
A
#
# COMPACT_ATOMS: atom_id res chain seq x y z
N MET A 1 -25.33 -3.47 28.64
CA MET A 1 -24.87 -3.74 27.26
C MET A 1 -26.08 -3.84 26.35
N VAL A 2 -25.98 -3.34 25.13
CA VAL A 2 -27.01 -3.47 24.10
C VAL A 2 -26.72 -4.73 23.27
N LYS A 3 -27.75 -5.53 23.03
CA LYS A 3 -27.65 -6.77 22.24
C LYS A 3 -27.85 -6.47 20.74
N SER A 4 -26.93 -6.95 19.91
CA SER A 4 -27.03 -6.98 18.44
C SER A 4 -27.37 -8.41 17.96
N HIS A 5 -27.23 -8.67 16.65
CA HIS A 5 -27.52 -9.98 16.05
C HIS A 5 -26.58 -11.09 16.51
N GLY A 6 -25.30 -10.77 16.77
CA GLY A 6 -24.29 -11.71 17.28
C GLY A 6 -23.44 -11.18 18.44
N ASP A 7 -23.49 -9.87 18.70
CA ASP A 7 -22.58 -9.21 19.64
C ASP A 7 -23.33 -8.51 20.78
N PHE A 8 -22.64 -8.31 21.89
CA PHE A 8 -23.08 -7.45 22.98
C PHE A 8 -22.09 -6.29 23.11
N VAL A 9 -22.58 -5.05 23.06
CA VAL A 9 -21.71 -3.86 23.03
C VAL A 9 -22.15 -2.82 24.06
N THR A 10 -21.19 -2.04 24.56
CA THR A 10 -21.42 -0.82 25.33
C THR A 10 -20.27 0.15 25.04
N ILE A 11 -20.55 1.45 25.04
CA ILE A 11 -19.54 2.51 24.91
C ILE A 11 -19.46 3.22 26.26
N ILE A 12 -18.26 3.33 26.82
CA ILE A 12 -17.99 3.93 28.12
C ILE A 12 -16.82 4.88 27.95
N ASP A 13 -16.97 6.13 28.38
CA ASP A 13 -15.87 7.09 28.41
C ASP A 13 -14.95 6.76 29.57
N LEU A 14 -13.70 6.40 29.26
CA LEU A 14 -12.66 6.08 30.23
C LEU A 14 -11.49 7.06 30.08
N PRO A 15 -10.87 7.51 31.19
CA PRO A 15 -9.65 8.32 31.11
C PRO A 15 -8.47 7.49 30.56
N GLU A 16 -7.42 8.17 30.11
CA GLU A 16 -6.17 7.51 29.69
C GLU A 16 -5.59 6.65 30.83
N GLY A 17 -5.20 5.42 30.52
CA GLY A 17 -4.67 4.48 31.49
C GLY A 17 -5.05 3.02 31.23
N GLU A 18 -4.65 2.16 32.16
CA GLU A 18 -5.01 0.74 32.17
C GLU A 18 -6.30 0.52 32.96
N HIS A 19 -7.24 -0.22 32.37
CA HIS A 19 -8.54 -0.51 32.95
C HIS A 19 -8.80 -2.00 32.94
N GLU A 20 -9.08 -2.55 34.12
CA GLU A 20 -9.48 -3.95 34.27
C GLU A 20 -11.00 -4.09 34.21
N TYR A 21 -11.47 -5.10 33.49
CA TYR A 21 -12.89 -5.37 33.34
C TYR A 21 -13.19 -6.87 33.31
N LYS A 22 -14.47 -7.20 33.55
CA LYS A 22 -14.98 -8.57 33.51
C LYS A 22 -16.44 -8.58 33.11
N PHE A 23 -16.88 -9.61 32.39
CA PHE A 23 -18.26 -9.76 31.99
C PHE A 23 -19.03 -10.61 32.99
N CYS A 24 -20.27 -10.22 33.30
CA CYS A 24 -21.23 -11.08 34.00
C CYS A 24 -22.22 -11.60 32.97
N VAL A 25 -22.13 -12.90 32.62
CA VAL A 25 -22.95 -13.56 31.60
C VAL A 25 -23.77 -14.64 32.29
N ASP A 26 -25.09 -14.52 32.22
CA ASP A 26 -26.05 -15.44 32.86
C ASP A 26 -25.82 -15.62 34.37
N GLY A 27 -25.36 -14.56 35.05
CA GLY A 27 -25.05 -14.58 36.49
C GLY A 27 -23.65 -15.11 36.84
N GLU A 28 -22.85 -15.49 35.85
CA GLU A 28 -21.48 -15.98 36.04
C GLU A 28 -20.44 -14.97 35.54
N TRP A 29 -19.37 -14.77 36.33
CA TRP A 29 -18.27 -13.89 35.98
C TRP A 29 -17.28 -14.56 35.02
N LYS A 30 -17.14 -14.03 33.80
CA LYS A 30 -16.31 -14.57 32.72
C LYS A 30 -15.38 -13.51 32.13
N CYS A 31 -14.22 -13.95 31.67
CA CYS A 31 -13.29 -13.16 30.87
C CYS A 31 -13.37 -13.59 29.40
N ASP A 32 -13.13 -12.66 28.50
CA ASP A 32 -12.97 -12.94 27.08
C ASP A 32 -11.57 -13.53 26.81
N PRO A 33 -11.46 -14.75 26.25
CA PRO A 33 -10.17 -15.40 25.98
C PRO A 33 -9.40 -14.78 24.80
N THR A 34 -10.05 -13.96 23.96
CA THR A 34 -9.40 -13.33 22.81
C THR A 34 -8.61 -12.07 23.21
N ASN A 35 -8.97 -11.48 24.34
CA ASN A 35 -8.38 -10.27 24.88
C ASN A 35 -7.34 -10.59 25.97
N LYS A 36 -6.44 -9.64 26.26
CA LYS A 36 -5.42 -9.81 27.30
C LYS A 36 -6.06 -9.99 28.67
N ILE A 37 -5.52 -10.93 29.47
CA ILE A 37 -5.99 -11.28 30.81
C ILE A 37 -4.89 -11.01 31.84
N VAL A 38 -5.25 -10.41 32.98
CA VAL A 38 -4.37 -10.12 34.13
C VAL A 38 -4.94 -10.71 35.42
N ASP A 39 -4.08 -10.98 36.40
CA ASP A 39 -4.48 -11.41 37.76
C ASP A 39 -4.72 -10.17 38.64
N ASN A 40 -5.90 -10.09 39.26
CA ASN A 40 -6.31 -8.96 40.09
C ASN A 40 -5.76 -9.04 41.54
N GLY A 41 -4.85 -9.96 41.84
CA GLY A 41 -4.24 -10.12 43.17
C GLY A 41 -5.17 -10.67 44.26
N LEU A 42 -6.47 -10.80 43.96
CA LEU A 42 -7.50 -11.37 44.82
C LEU A 42 -7.86 -12.82 44.45
N GLY A 43 -6.98 -13.49 43.67
CA GLY A 43 -7.17 -14.87 43.22
C GLY A 43 -8.17 -15.02 42.06
N THR A 44 -8.57 -13.91 41.43
CA THR A 44 -9.44 -13.91 40.24
C THR A 44 -8.79 -13.15 39.10
N LYS A 45 -9.14 -13.52 37.87
CA LYS A 45 -8.62 -12.90 36.65
C LYS A 45 -9.63 -11.91 36.05
N ASN A 46 -9.10 -10.87 35.42
CA ASN A 46 -9.84 -9.84 34.68
C ASN A 46 -9.22 -9.67 33.28
N ASN A 47 -10.00 -9.17 32.31
CA ASN A 47 -9.43 -8.62 31.09
C ASN A 47 -8.84 -7.24 31.38
N ILE A 48 -7.86 -6.81 30.58
CA ILE A 48 -7.25 -5.49 30.68
C ILE A 48 -7.26 -4.80 29.32
N VAL A 49 -7.63 -3.52 29.31
CA VAL A 49 -7.54 -2.63 28.15
C VAL A 49 -6.69 -1.42 28.51
N THR A 50 -5.84 -0.98 27.59
CA THR A 50 -5.06 0.26 27.75
C THR A 50 -5.67 1.31 26.82
N VAL A 51 -6.16 2.40 27.40
CA VAL A 51 -6.64 3.56 26.65
C VAL A 51 -5.47 4.54 26.59
N LYS A 52 -5.00 4.86 25.39
CA LYS A 52 -3.96 5.88 25.15
C LYS A 52 -4.54 7.10 24.47
N ASN A 53 -3.92 8.26 24.67
CA ASN A 53 -4.33 9.47 23.96
C ASN A 53 -4.21 9.34 22.42
N THR A 54 -3.29 8.50 21.93
CA THR A 54 -3.09 8.18 20.51
C THR A 54 -4.29 7.48 19.87
N ASP A 55 -5.10 6.77 20.66
CA ASP A 55 -6.21 5.95 20.15
C ASP A 55 -7.39 6.82 19.68
N PHE A 56 -7.41 8.09 20.07
CA PHE A 56 -8.42 9.08 19.66
C PHE A 56 -8.02 9.83 18.38
N GLU A 57 -6.73 9.85 18.05
CA GLU A 57 -6.18 10.51 16.86
C GLU A 57 -6.07 9.50 15.72
N VAL A 58 -6.97 9.60 14.73
CA VAL A 58 -7.12 8.60 13.66
C VAL A 58 -5.79 8.24 12.97
N PHE A 59 -4.95 9.23 12.69
CA PHE A 59 -3.65 8.98 12.05
C PHE A 59 -2.69 8.23 12.97
N GLN A 60 -2.66 8.57 14.26
CA GLN A 60 -1.76 7.93 15.23
C GLN A 60 -2.20 6.50 15.54
N ALA A 61 -3.51 6.26 15.62
CA ALA A 61 -4.07 4.92 15.76
C ALA A 61 -3.68 4.01 14.58
N LEU A 62 -3.82 4.52 13.34
CA LEU A 62 -3.45 3.77 12.14
C LEU A 62 -1.94 3.48 12.06
N ASP A 63 -1.09 4.44 12.43
CA ASP A 63 0.36 4.25 12.43
C ASP A 63 0.76 3.12 13.40
N MET A 64 0.21 3.14 14.64
CA MET A 64 0.51 2.13 15.66
C MET A 64 0.02 0.73 15.27
N ASP A 65 -1.11 0.62 14.57
CA ASP A 65 -1.61 -0.66 14.03
C ASP A 65 -0.73 -1.18 12.88
N SER A 66 -0.22 -0.28 12.04
CA SER A 66 0.64 -0.65 10.91
C SER A 66 1.94 -1.30 11.36
N GLU A 67 2.55 -0.83 12.45
CA GLU A 67 3.79 -1.38 13.01
C GLU A 67 3.59 -2.78 13.61
N ASN A 68 2.45 -3.02 14.28
CA ASN A 68 2.09 -4.31 14.86
C ASN A 68 1.75 -5.37 13.81
N SER A 69 1.32 -4.93 12.62
CA SER A 69 0.99 -5.81 11.49
C SER A 69 2.20 -6.24 10.65
N SER A 70 3.43 -5.97 11.11
CA SER A 70 4.69 -6.25 10.40
C SER A 70 4.99 -7.75 10.17
N THR A 71 4.13 -8.40 9.40
CA THR A 71 4.49 -9.48 8.49
C THR A 71 5.38 -8.85 7.41
N SER A 72 6.68 -8.76 7.72
CA SER A 72 7.79 -8.67 6.78
C SER A 72 7.59 -7.79 5.54
N ASN A 73 7.35 -6.49 5.72
CA ASN A 73 7.77 -5.49 4.74
C ASN A 73 9.14 -4.92 5.16
N GLN A 74 10.10 -5.81 5.49
CA GLN A 74 11.50 -5.46 5.30
C GLN A 74 11.66 -5.33 3.79
N ALA A 75 11.44 -4.11 3.27
CA ALA A 75 11.96 -3.75 1.97
C ALA A 75 13.46 -4.06 2.05
N SER A 76 13.88 -5.14 1.40
CA SER A 76 15.27 -5.54 1.36
C SER A 76 16.11 -4.33 0.98
N GLU A 77 17.18 -4.08 1.72
CA GLU A 77 18.12 -3.04 1.36
C GLU A 77 18.61 -3.28 -0.07
N TYR A 78 18.76 -2.21 -0.87
CA TYR A 78 19.30 -2.34 -2.21
C TYR A 78 20.69 -2.97 -2.15
N CYS A 79 20.84 -4.18 -2.69
CA CYS A 79 22.11 -4.89 -2.74
C CYS A 79 22.53 -5.17 -4.20
N GLN A 80 23.78 -5.57 -4.38
CA GLN A 80 24.31 -6.01 -5.67
C GLN A 80 24.34 -7.55 -5.79
N GLU A 81 23.78 -8.25 -4.82
CA GLU A 81 23.75 -9.71 -4.83
C GLU A 81 22.74 -10.21 -5.86
N ILE A 82 23.20 -11.06 -6.77
CA ILE A 82 22.32 -11.69 -7.76
C ILE A 82 21.43 -12.71 -7.03
N PRO A 83 20.08 -12.61 -7.13
CA PRO A 83 19.20 -13.56 -6.48
C PRO A 83 19.50 -14.99 -6.96
N ALA A 84 19.57 -15.92 -6.01
CA ALA A 84 19.75 -17.33 -6.33
C ALA A 84 18.57 -17.85 -7.18
N LEU A 85 18.86 -18.65 -8.20
CA LEU A 85 17.83 -19.31 -9.00
C LEU A 85 17.01 -20.24 -8.07
N HIS A 86 15.70 -19.99 -7.96
CA HIS A 86 14.80 -20.65 -7.03
C HIS A 86 14.90 -22.19 -7.03
N LYS A 87 14.61 -22.79 -5.88
CA LYS A 87 14.62 -24.25 -5.70
C LYS A 87 13.65 -24.94 -6.68
N PRO A 88 13.96 -26.14 -7.20
CA PRO A 88 13.16 -26.83 -8.23
C PRO A 88 11.68 -27.07 -7.87
N TRP A 89 11.30 -26.96 -6.60
CA TRP A 89 9.93 -27.20 -6.10
C TRP A 89 9.12 -25.93 -5.88
N GLU A 90 9.68 -24.74 -6.06
CA GLU A 90 8.93 -23.49 -6.01
C GLU A 90 8.24 -23.26 -7.36
N ARG A 91 6.90 -23.28 -7.37
CA ARG A 91 6.12 -22.91 -8.55
C ARG A 91 6.32 -21.43 -8.81
N LEU A 92 7.22 -21.11 -9.73
CA LEU A 92 7.39 -19.76 -10.21
C LEU A 92 6.11 -19.36 -10.96
N HIS A 93 5.36 -18.42 -10.39
CA HIS A 93 4.44 -17.64 -11.20
C HIS A 93 5.28 -16.92 -12.26
N GLY A 94 4.93 -17.09 -13.53
CA GLY A 94 5.62 -16.41 -14.62
C GLY A 94 5.58 -14.88 -14.45
N PRO A 95 6.41 -14.14 -15.19
CA PRO A 95 6.36 -12.69 -15.15
C PRO A 95 4.94 -12.20 -15.45
N PRO A 96 4.52 -11.08 -14.86
CA PRO A 96 3.21 -10.51 -15.13
C PRO A 96 3.05 -10.22 -16.62
N ILE A 97 1.83 -10.39 -17.13
CA ILE A 97 1.49 -10.09 -18.52
C ILE A 97 1.63 -8.58 -18.75
N LEU A 98 2.22 -8.19 -19.88
CA LEU A 98 2.37 -6.79 -20.28
C LEU A 98 0.99 -6.09 -20.32
N PRO A 99 0.78 -5.02 -19.53
CA PRO A 99 -0.46 -4.26 -19.59
C PRO A 99 -0.64 -3.65 -20.99
N PRO A 100 -1.78 -3.84 -21.67
CA PRO A 100 -1.99 -3.40 -23.05
C PRO A 100 -1.93 -1.87 -23.22
N HIS A 101 -2.13 -1.11 -22.12
CA HIS A 101 -2.01 0.35 -22.10
C HIS A 101 -0.62 0.85 -22.50
N LEU A 102 0.44 0.09 -22.19
CA LEU A 102 1.82 0.49 -22.53
C LEU A 102 2.09 0.40 -24.04
N LEU A 103 1.26 -0.33 -24.79
CA LEU A 103 1.36 -0.43 -26.24
C LEU A 103 0.77 0.81 -26.96
N GLN A 104 0.04 1.68 -26.26
CA GLN A 104 -0.62 2.85 -26.84
C GLN A 104 0.32 4.06 -26.91
N ILE A 105 1.36 3.99 -27.73
CA ILE A 105 2.41 5.01 -27.84
C ILE A 105 1.83 6.34 -28.34
N ILE A 106 1.90 7.41 -27.53
CA ILE A 106 1.34 8.73 -27.89
C ILE A 106 2.03 9.39 -29.08
N LEU A 107 3.33 9.13 -29.28
CA LEU A 107 4.10 9.67 -30.40
C LEU A 107 3.78 8.98 -31.73
N ASN A 108 3.11 7.82 -31.69
CA ASN A 108 2.65 7.12 -32.89
C ASN A 108 1.19 7.46 -33.25
N LYS A 109 0.56 8.39 -32.51
CA LYS A 109 -0.81 8.84 -32.80
C LYS A 109 -0.75 10.02 -33.77
N ASP A 110 -1.59 9.98 -34.79
CA ASP A 110 -1.76 11.10 -35.69
C ASP A 110 -2.36 12.30 -34.95
N THR A 111 -1.76 13.47 -35.15
CA THR A 111 -2.29 14.75 -34.65
C THR A 111 -2.99 15.45 -35.82
N PRO A 112 -4.22 15.96 -35.64
CA PRO A 112 -4.94 16.68 -36.70
C PRO A 112 -4.10 17.84 -37.25
N LEU A 113 -4.10 18.02 -38.58
CA LEU A 113 -3.34 19.08 -39.26
C LEU A 113 -3.77 20.51 -38.86
N SER A 114 -4.92 20.66 -38.21
CA SER A 114 -5.43 21.93 -37.70
C SER A 114 -4.76 22.37 -36.40
N CYS A 115 -3.97 21.51 -35.76
CA CYS A 115 -3.36 21.76 -34.45
C CYS A 115 -1.86 22.06 -34.56
N GLU A 116 -1.32 22.76 -33.56
CA GLU A 116 0.12 23.01 -33.45
C GLU A 116 0.92 21.69 -33.39
N PRO A 117 2.00 21.51 -34.17
CA PRO A 117 2.76 20.25 -34.25
C PRO A 117 3.42 19.80 -32.93
N THR A 118 3.56 20.71 -31.98
CA THR A 118 4.16 20.44 -30.66
C THR A 118 3.15 19.97 -29.63
N LEU A 119 1.84 19.99 -29.97
CA LEU A 119 0.79 19.52 -29.09
C LEU A 119 0.56 18.03 -29.27
N LEU A 120 0.51 17.32 -28.15
CA LEU A 120 0.19 15.91 -28.07
C LEU A 120 -1.17 15.73 -27.38
N PRO A 121 -1.91 14.65 -27.69
CA PRO A 121 -3.12 14.31 -26.95
C PRO A 121 -2.81 14.03 -25.48
N GLU A 122 -3.83 14.11 -24.62
CA GLU A 122 -3.68 13.80 -23.21
C GLU A 122 -3.26 12.32 -23.01
N PRO A 123 -2.13 12.05 -22.32
CA PRO A 123 -1.67 10.69 -22.10
C PRO A 123 -2.47 10.00 -20.98
N ASN A 124 -2.53 8.66 -21.01
CA ASN A 124 -3.02 7.89 -19.87
C ASN A 124 -1.98 7.93 -18.73
N HIS A 125 -2.41 8.13 -17.48
CA HIS A 125 -1.53 8.20 -16.32
C HIS A 125 -0.63 6.96 -16.16
N VAL A 126 -1.08 5.78 -16.60
CA VAL A 126 -0.34 4.51 -16.49
C VAL A 126 0.91 4.48 -17.38
N MET A 127 0.95 5.24 -18.48
CA MET A 127 2.12 5.24 -19.37
C MET A 127 3.19 6.26 -18.98
N LEU A 128 2.91 7.11 -17.98
CA LEU A 128 3.87 8.11 -17.53
C LEU A 128 5.07 7.42 -16.89
N ASN A 129 6.25 8.02 -17.05
CA ASN A 129 7.54 7.50 -16.58
C ASN A 129 7.98 6.17 -17.22
N HIS A 130 7.27 5.67 -18.24
CA HIS A 130 7.73 4.54 -19.06
C HIS A 130 8.63 5.03 -20.21
N LEU A 131 9.73 4.30 -20.43
CA LEU A 131 10.66 4.58 -21.51
C LEU A 131 10.16 3.97 -22.82
N TYR A 132 10.09 4.80 -23.85
CA TYR A 132 9.87 4.38 -25.24
C TYR A 132 11.12 4.67 -26.05
N ALA A 133 11.55 3.71 -26.86
CA ALA A 133 12.74 3.84 -27.69
C ALA A 133 12.39 3.52 -29.15
N LEU A 134 12.98 4.27 -30.07
CA LEU A 134 13.01 3.86 -31.47
C LEU A 134 14.19 2.91 -31.70
N SER A 135 14.05 2.04 -32.70
CA SER A 135 15.18 1.23 -33.17
C SER A 135 16.32 2.16 -33.59
N ILE A 136 17.52 1.85 -33.12
CA ILE A 136 18.74 2.58 -33.43
C ILE A 136 18.96 2.58 -34.94
N LYS A 137 19.23 3.77 -35.51
CA LYS A 137 19.57 3.97 -36.92
C LYS A 137 20.70 4.97 -37.03
N ASP A 138 21.61 4.75 -37.98
CA ASP A 138 22.73 5.65 -38.29
C ASP A 138 23.59 6.02 -37.07
N GLY A 139 23.80 5.08 -36.15
CA GLY A 139 24.61 5.29 -34.94
C GLY A 139 23.94 6.18 -33.88
N VAL A 140 22.66 6.49 -34.02
CA VAL A 140 21.92 7.34 -33.07
C VAL A 140 20.83 6.53 -32.36
N MET A 141 20.84 6.61 -31.03
CA MET A 141 19.76 6.14 -30.18
C MET A 141 18.76 7.28 -29.94
N VAL A 142 17.47 6.96 -30.05
CA VAL A 142 16.39 7.90 -29.73
C VAL A 142 15.54 7.32 -28.61
N LEU A 143 15.53 8.03 -27.49
CA LEU A 143 14.77 7.70 -26.29
C LEU A 143 13.68 8.73 -26.05
N SER A 144 12.56 8.31 -25.49
CA SER A 144 11.48 9.21 -25.11
C SER A 144 10.77 8.75 -23.85
N ALA A 145 10.28 9.71 -23.08
CA ALA A 145 9.45 9.45 -21.90
C ALA A 145 8.51 10.63 -21.66
N THR A 146 7.31 10.33 -21.15
CA THR A 146 6.32 11.33 -20.80
C THR A 146 6.27 11.52 -19.29
N HIS A 147 6.50 12.75 -18.84
CA HIS A 147 6.50 13.11 -17.43
C HIS A 147 5.39 14.12 -17.14
N ARG A 148 4.85 14.06 -15.92
CA ARG A 148 3.87 15.03 -15.43
C ARG A 148 4.57 16.13 -14.64
N TYR A 149 4.34 17.37 -15.02
CA TYR A 149 4.70 18.56 -14.23
C TYR A 149 3.42 19.27 -13.76
N ARG A 150 3.11 19.14 -12.47
CA ARG A 150 1.84 19.59 -11.87
C ARG A 150 0.63 18.97 -12.60
N LYS A 151 -0.11 19.79 -13.36
CA LYS A 151 -1.29 19.39 -14.15
C LYS A 151 -1.01 19.34 -15.66
N LYS A 152 0.27 19.43 -16.07
CA LYS A 152 0.70 19.39 -17.48
C LYS A 152 1.56 18.16 -17.73
N TYR A 153 1.61 17.73 -18.99
CA TYR A 153 2.40 16.60 -19.44
C TYR A 153 3.43 17.08 -20.46
N VAL A 154 4.64 16.53 -20.38
CA VAL A 154 5.74 16.84 -21.30
C VAL A 154 6.36 15.52 -21.76
N THR A 155 6.43 15.34 -23.07
CA THR A 155 7.12 14.21 -23.69
C THR A 155 8.47 14.68 -24.19
N THR A 156 9.54 14.22 -23.54
CA THR A 156 10.90 14.59 -23.90
C THR A 156 11.49 13.54 -24.81
N LEU A 157 12.15 13.96 -25.90
CA LEU A 157 12.93 13.09 -26.78
C LEU A 157 14.42 13.40 -26.58
N LEU A 158 15.23 12.36 -26.44
CA LEU A 158 16.69 12.44 -26.34
C LEU A 158 17.31 11.69 -27.51
N TYR A 159 18.09 12.42 -28.32
CA TYR A 159 18.93 11.87 -29.37
C TYR A 159 20.35 11.77 -28.84
N LYS A 160 20.92 10.56 -28.80
CA LYS A 160 22.25 10.31 -28.27
C LYS A 160 23.05 9.41 -29.24
N PRO A 161 24.21 9.85 -29.73
CA PRO A 161 25.14 8.99 -30.48
C PRO A 161 25.62 7.81 -29.63
N ILE A 162 25.86 6.67 -30.29
CA ILE A 162 26.39 5.44 -29.68
C ILE A 162 27.89 5.33 -29.91
#